data_AF-A0A945DMU1-F1
#
_entry.id   AF-A0A945DMU1-F1
#
_cell.length_a   1.000
_cell.length_b   1.000
_cell.length_c   1.000
_cell.angle_alpha   90.00
_cell.angle_beta   90.00
_cell.angle_gamma   90.00
#
_symmetry.space_group_name_H-M   'P 1'
#
loop_
_entity.id
_entity.type
_entity.pdbx_description
1 polymer ?
#
loop_
_entity_poly.entity_id
_entity_poly.type
_entity_poly.pdbx_seq_one_letter_code
_entity_poly.pdbx_strand_id
1 'polypeptide(L)'
;MTTISKLLLILLSLLTFDFAAAEESGLRELTSEELERYEFDVEEVPATVKDLSLGQRYSLDTQRTETMDLIARRLGVLNLKGDKSDLKVLQNLVDRKAIGRDDVRGLQSLGIVFGDVLVNEYGLSWVSYEDDVGTSKALRWKKTENYVFPVTLFSKRVQFKEKINMTGVFEEIGAEVEGFIAYEAARPVFK
;
A
#
# COMPACT_ATOMS: atom_id res chain seq x y z
N MET A 1 -77.64 16.03 -48.55
CA MET A 1 -78.55 15.64 -47.45
C MET A 1 -77.72 14.99 -46.36
N THR A 2 -77.28 15.68 -45.30
CA THR A 2 -78.05 16.13 -44.12
C THR A 2 -78.49 15.01 -43.16
N THR A 3 -77.49 14.43 -42.46
CA THR A 3 -77.32 14.43 -40.98
C THR A 3 -78.48 14.15 -39.99
N ILE A 4 -78.13 13.39 -38.92
CA ILE A 4 -78.72 13.32 -37.55
C ILE A 4 -79.99 12.44 -37.44
N SER A 5 -80.04 11.38 -36.61
CA SER A 5 -80.13 11.41 -35.13
C SER A 5 -79.99 9.98 -34.54
N LYS A 6 -79.17 9.74 -33.49
CA LYS A 6 -79.55 9.40 -32.08
C LYS A 6 -80.17 8.00 -31.84
N LEU A 7 -79.96 7.28 -30.72
CA LEU A 7 -79.10 7.39 -29.52
C LEU A 7 -79.38 6.15 -28.60
N LEU A 8 -78.45 5.76 -27.69
CA LEU A 8 -78.71 4.95 -26.45
C LEU A 8 -79.07 3.45 -26.70
N LEU A 9 -78.93 2.43 -25.83
CA LEU A 9 -78.53 2.13 -24.42
C LEU A 9 -77.61 0.86 -24.43
N ILE A 10 -76.86 0.41 -23.40
CA ILE A 10 -76.11 1.04 -22.28
C ILE A 10 -75.12 0.01 -21.63
N LEU A 11 -74.42 0.39 -20.55
CA LEU A 11 -73.47 -0.32 -19.65
C LEU A 11 -73.54 -1.86 -19.46
N LEU A 12 -72.35 -2.46 -19.27
CA LEU A 12 -71.96 -3.00 -17.95
C LEU A 12 -70.47 -2.72 -17.67
N SER A 13 -70.13 -2.32 -16.44
CA SER A 13 -68.77 -2.08 -15.96
C SER A 13 -68.49 -2.95 -14.74
N LEU A 14 -67.22 -3.32 -14.50
CA LEU A 14 -66.59 -3.46 -13.17
C LEU A 14 -65.12 -3.91 -13.27
N LEU A 15 -64.28 -3.26 -12.47
CA LEU A 15 -62.97 -3.70 -11.95
C LEU A 15 -61.85 -4.03 -12.96
N THR A 16 -60.99 -3.04 -13.18
CA THR A 16 -59.53 -3.26 -13.20
C THR A 16 -58.92 -2.46 -12.04
N PHE A 17 -57.97 -3.08 -11.32
CA PHE A 17 -57.21 -2.41 -10.27
C PHE A 17 -56.06 -1.64 -10.93
N ASP A 18 -55.94 -0.34 -10.65
CA ASP A 18 -54.72 0.40 -10.98
C ASP A 18 -53.59 -0.07 -10.08
N PHE A 19 -52.69 -0.88 -10.65
CA PHE A 19 -51.44 -1.27 -10.02
C PHE A 19 -50.46 -0.09 -10.16
N ALA A 20 -50.55 0.88 -9.26
CA ALA A 20 -49.57 1.96 -9.17
C ALA A 20 -48.18 1.32 -8.93
N ALA A 21 -47.31 1.41 -9.94
CA ALA A 21 -45.97 0.86 -9.87
C ALA A 21 -45.20 1.54 -8.73
N ALA A 22 -44.58 0.73 -7.86
CA ALA A 22 -43.76 1.23 -6.76
C ALA A 22 -42.53 1.97 -7.32
N GLU A 23 -42.19 3.08 -6.69
CA GLU A 23 -41.05 3.92 -7.04
C GLU A 23 -39.74 3.14 -6.76
N GLU A 24 -39.09 2.68 -7.83
CA GLU A 24 -37.88 1.85 -7.74
C GLU A 24 -36.66 2.71 -7.35
N SER A 25 -35.77 2.15 -6.54
CA SER A 25 -34.83 2.95 -5.75
C SER A 25 -33.69 3.57 -6.55
N GLY A 26 -33.66 4.90 -6.62
CA GLY A 26 -32.49 5.76 -6.33
C GLY A 26 -31.20 5.62 -7.18
N LEU A 27 -31.09 4.67 -8.09
CA LEU A 27 -29.92 4.45 -8.94
C LEU A 27 -30.19 5.02 -10.34
N ARG A 28 -29.56 6.16 -10.62
CA ARG A 28 -29.56 6.78 -11.93
C ARG A 28 -28.40 6.23 -12.77
N GLU A 29 -28.70 5.66 -13.92
CA GLU A 29 -27.69 5.37 -14.93
C GLU A 29 -27.15 6.68 -15.55
N LEU A 30 -25.82 6.78 -15.68
CA LEU A 30 -25.16 7.89 -16.37
C LEU A 30 -25.20 7.65 -17.88
N THR A 31 -25.41 8.70 -18.69
CA THR A 31 -25.21 8.57 -20.14
C THR A 31 -23.72 8.40 -20.47
N SER A 32 -23.40 7.94 -21.67
CA SER A 32 -22.01 7.81 -22.13
C SER A 32 -21.21 9.11 -21.96
N GLU A 33 -21.83 10.26 -22.29
CA GLU A 33 -21.21 11.58 -22.17
C GLU A 33 -21.08 12.03 -20.71
N GLU A 34 -21.96 11.58 -19.81
CA GLU A 34 -21.83 11.84 -18.38
C GLU A 34 -20.75 10.98 -17.74
N LEU A 35 -20.62 9.71 -18.16
CA LEU A 35 -19.55 8.82 -17.74
C LEU A 35 -18.17 9.33 -18.17
N GLU A 36 -18.04 9.86 -19.39
CA GLU A 36 -16.81 10.51 -19.89
C GLU A 36 -16.39 11.75 -19.09
N ARG A 37 -17.33 12.38 -18.37
CA ARG A 37 -17.09 13.54 -17.49
C ARG A 37 -17.21 13.20 -16.00
N TYR A 38 -17.33 11.92 -15.66
CA TYR A 38 -17.48 11.49 -14.28
C TYR A 38 -16.11 11.46 -13.60
N GLU A 39 -15.83 12.50 -12.81
CA GLU A 39 -14.74 12.48 -11.85
C GLU A 39 -15.20 11.66 -10.64
N PHE A 40 -14.49 10.57 -10.35
CA PHE A 40 -14.74 9.78 -9.16
C PHE A 40 -14.30 10.60 -7.94
N ASP A 41 -15.25 10.95 -7.06
CA ASP A 41 -14.93 11.42 -5.71
C ASP A 41 -14.29 10.26 -4.93
N VAL A 42 -12.95 10.16 -5.04
CA VAL A 42 -12.15 9.27 -4.21
C VAL A 42 -11.92 10.00 -2.88
N GLU A 43 -12.71 9.64 -1.86
CA GLU A 43 -12.40 10.01 -0.48
C GLU A 43 -11.07 9.34 -0.07
N GLU A 44 -9.94 10.02 -0.30
CA GLU A 44 -8.64 9.60 0.22
C GLU A 44 -8.67 9.66 1.76
N VAL A 45 -8.86 8.49 2.38
CA VAL A 45 -8.75 8.36 3.84
C VAL A 45 -7.28 8.61 4.22
N PRO A 46 -6.95 9.70 4.94
CA PRO A 46 -5.57 10.05 5.20
C PRO A 46 -4.93 9.01 6.13
N ALA A 47 -3.75 8.53 5.74
CA ALA A 47 -3.04 7.51 6.49
C ALA A 47 -2.72 7.97 7.92
N THR A 48 -3.00 7.11 8.89
CA THR A 48 -2.76 7.36 10.31
C THR A 48 -1.40 6.81 10.70
N VAL A 49 -0.49 7.69 11.15
CA VAL A 49 0.87 7.29 11.52
C VAL A 49 1.14 7.44 13.01
N LYS A 50 1.52 6.32 13.64
CA LYS A 50 1.71 6.14 15.09
C LYS A 50 3.10 5.57 15.37
N ASP A 51 3.59 5.72 16.60
CA ASP A 51 4.76 4.99 17.06
C ASP A 51 4.49 3.48 17.08
N LEU A 52 5.52 2.65 16.92
CA LEU A 52 5.36 1.19 16.90
C LEU A 52 4.78 0.65 18.22
N SER A 53 3.69 -0.11 18.10
CA SER A 53 3.13 -0.89 19.21
C SER A 53 4.15 -1.93 19.73
N LEU A 54 3.92 -2.44 20.95
CA LEU A 54 4.80 -3.44 21.55
C LEU A 54 4.89 -4.71 20.70
N GLY A 55 3.75 -5.20 20.20
CA GLY A 55 3.71 -6.37 19.31
C GLY A 55 4.37 -6.12 17.96
N GLN A 56 4.28 -4.91 17.42
CA GLN A 56 4.98 -4.51 16.20
C GLN A 56 6.50 -4.48 16.35
N ARG A 57 7.01 -3.95 17.48
CA ARG A 57 8.46 -3.99 17.81
C ARG A 57 8.95 -5.42 17.95
N TYR A 58 8.29 -6.22 18.79
CA TYR A 58 8.60 -7.64 18.98
C TYR A 58 8.61 -8.42 17.65
N SER A 59 7.65 -8.15 16.77
CA SER A 59 7.58 -8.75 15.42
C SER A 59 8.77 -8.37 14.52
N LEU A 60 9.27 -7.13 14.58
CA LEU A 60 10.49 -6.75 13.86
C LEU A 60 11.72 -7.45 14.47
N ASP A 61 11.88 -7.39 15.79
CA ASP A 61 13.06 -7.92 16.49
C ASP A 61 13.20 -9.44 16.35
N THR A 62 12.07 -10.15 16.30
CA THR A 62 12.01 -11.58 15.98
C THR A 62 12.54 -11.84 14.57
N GLN A 63 12.10 -11.08 13.57
CA GLN A 63 12.52 -11.24 12.16
C GLN A 63 13.99 -10.83 11.92
N ARG A 64 14.49 -9.84 12.66
CA ARG A 64 15.92 -9.49 12.71
C ARG A 64 16.75 -10.67 13.22
N THR A 65 16.32 -11.28 14.33
CA THR A 65 16.97 -12.45 14.93
C THR A 65 16.96 -13.65 13.98
N GLU A 66 15.80 -13.99 13.41
CA GLU A 66 15.67 -15.05 12.39
C GLU A 66 16.62 -14.85 11.20
N THR A 67 16.79 -13.61 10.73
CA THR A 67 17.71 -13.26 9.64
C THR A 67 19.16 -13.39 10.07
N MET A 68 19.52 -12.91 11.26
CA MET A 68 20.88 -13.03 11.80
C MET A 68 21.29 -14.49 12.00
N ASP A 69 20.39 -15.34 12.50
CA ASP A 69 20.59 -16.79 12.63
C ASP A 69 20.76 -17.47 11.27
N LEU A 70 20.08 -16.99 10.23
CA LEU A 70 20.27 -17.48 8.86
C LEU A 70 21.64 -17.05 8.30
N ILE A 71 22.04 -15.80 8.51
CA ILE A 71 23.36 -15.26 8.11
C ILE A 71 24.48 -16.05 8.79
N ALA A 72 24.40 -16.27 10.10
CA ALA A 72 25.39 -17.06 10.84
C ALA A 72 25.50 -18.50 10.28
N ARG A 73 24.37 -19.19 10.10
CA ARG A 73 24.35 -20.58 9.61
C ARG A 73 24.76 -20.75 8.14
N ARG A 74 24.58 -19.74 7.28
CA ARG A 74 24.81 -19.84 5.82
C ARG A 74 26.07 -19.15 5.33
N LEU A 75 26.54 -18.13 6.04
CA LEU A 75 27.67 -17.27 5.67
C LEU A 75 28.80 -17.27 6.71
N GLY A 76 28.57 -17.75 7.94
CA GLY A 76 29.55 -17.72 9.03
C GLY A 76 29.78 -16.33 9.64
N VAL A 77 28.93 -15.36 9.29
CA VAL A 77 28.98 -13.98 9.79
C VAL A 77 28.14 -13.90 11.07
N LEU A 78 28.75 -13.50 12.20
CA LEU A 78 28.10 -13.54 13.52
C LEU A 78 27.38 -12.25 13.91
N ASN A 79 27.66 -11.14 13.20
CA ASN A 79 27.02 -9.85 13.41
C ASN A 79 26.99 -9.04 12.11
N LEU A 80 26.03 -8.12 12.04
CA LEU A 80 26.01 -7.02 11.08
C LEU A 80 26.42 -5.73 11.80
N LYS A 81 26.93 -4.75 11.06
CA LYS A 81 27.28 -3.42 11.62
C LYS A 81 26.10 -2.45 11.67
N GLY A 82 25.09 -2.69 10.84
CA GLY A 82 24.01 -1.76 10.54
C GLY A 82 24.36 -0.72 9.48
N ASP A 83 25.42 -0.91 8.68
CA ASP A 83 25.90 0.08 7.69
C ASP A 83 25.92 -0.48 6.25
N LYS A 84 26.21 0.37 5.24
CA LYS A 84 26.21 -0.04 3.81
C LYS A 84 27.09 -1.25 3.50
N SER A 85 28.11 -1.56 4.32
CA SER A 85 28.95 -2.75 4.09
C SER A 85 28.20 -4.07 4.30
N ASP A 86 27.09 -4.06 5.05
CA ASP A 86 26.23 -5.24 5.25
C ASP A 86 25.39 -5.59 4.02
N LEU A 87 25.16 -4.65 3.09
CA LEU A 87 24.43 -4.90 1.84
C LEU A 87 25.04 -6.07 1.04
N LYS A 88 26.37 -6.23 1.11
CA LYS A 88 27.09 -7.36 0.52
C LYS A 88 26.77 -8.69 1.23
N VAL A 89 26.55 -8.68 2.55
CA VAL A 89 26.14 -9.87 3.32
C VAL A 89 24.71 -10.26 2.96
N LEU A 90 23.81 -9.28 2.87
CA LEU A 90 22.42 -9.50 2.46
C LEU A 90 22.31 -10.01 1.01
N GLN A 91 23.13 -9.48 0.08
CA GLN A 91 23.19 -10.00 -1.30
C GLN A 91 23.68 -11.45 -1.33
N ASN A 92 24.71 -11.79 -0.53
CA ASN A 92 25.23 -13.17 -0.45
C ASN A 92 24.18 -14.18 0.06
N LEU A 93 23.22 -13.80 0.91
CA LEU A 93 22.09 -14.66 1.26
C LEU A 93 21.23 -14.99 0.03
N VAL A 94 20.89 -13.97 -0.76
CA VAL A 94 20.04 -14.12 -1.96
C VAL A 94 20.76 -14.92 -3.03
N ASP A 95 22.02 -14.61 -3.31
CA ASP A 95 22.82 -15.28 -4.35
C ASP A 95 23.02 -16.78 -4.05
N ARG A 96 23.18 -17.13 -2.76
CA ARG A 96 23.23 -18.52 -2.29
C ARG A 96 21.86 -19.20 -2.19
N LYS A 97 20.76 -18.50 -2.52
CA LYS A 97 19.37 -18.97 -2.38
C LYS A 97 19.08 -19.48 -0.96
N ALA A 98 19.62 -18.79 0.05
CA ALA A 98 19.44 -19.12 1.45
C ALA A 98 17.99 -18.90 1.93
N ILE A 99 17.25 -18.04 1.22
CA ILE A 99 15.83 -17.72 1.38
C ILE A 99 15.11 -18.23 0.12
N GLY A 100 13.98 -18.92 0.31
CA GLY A 100 13.15 -19.43 -0.78
C GLY A 100 12.48 -18.30 -1.58
N ARG A 101 12.07 -18.57 -2.83
CA ARG A 101 11.28 -17.57 -3.61
C ARG A 101 9.83 -17.49 -3.15
N ASP A 102 9.37 -18.56 -2.53
CA ASP A 102 8.09 -18.79 -1.88
C ASP A 102 8.11 -18.44 -0.38
N ASP A 103 9.30 -18.25 0.21
CA ASP A 103 9.49 -17.82 1.59
C ASP A 103 9.26 -16.30 1.73
N VAL A 104 7.98 -15.91 1.64
CA VAL A 104 7.54 -14.52 1.79
C VAL A 104 8.00 -13.93 3.13
N ARG A 105 7.97 -14.71 4.22
CA ARG A 105 8.44 -14.25 5.54
C ARG A 105 9.94 -13.96 5.51
N GLY A 106 10.78 -14.88 5.03
CA GLY A 106 12.22 -14.66 4.92
C GLY A 106 12.57 -13.47 4.04
N LEU A 107 11.85 -13.27 2.94
CA LEU A 107 12.00 -12.08 2.08
C LEU A 107 11.56 -10.77 2.78
N GLN A 108 10.56 -10.83 3.66
CA GLN A 108 10.16 -9.68 4.49
C GLN A 108 11.14 -9.39 5.62
N SER A 109 11.68 -10.42 6.27
CA SER A 109 12.74 -10.31 7.28
C SER A 109 14.02 -9.71 6.70
N LEU A 110 14.38 -10.10 5.47
CA LEU A 110 15.45 -9.49 4.68
C LEU A 110 15.18 -8.00 4.41
N GLY A 111 13.93 -7.65 4.11
CA GLY A 111 13.47 -6.26 3.96
C GLY A 111 13.62 -5.44 5.24
N ILE A 112 13.33 -6.04 6.41
CA ILE A 112 13.49 -5.39 7.71
C ILE A 112 14.97 -5.06 7.98
N VAL A 113 15.87 -6.03 7.83
CA VAL A 113 17.31 -5.82 8.09
C VAL A 113 17.92 -4.83 7.09
N PHE A 114 17.47 -4.84 5.83
CA PHE A 114 17.82 -3.80 4.86
C PHE A 114 17.29 -2.41 5.27
N GLY A 115 16.07 -2.34 5.80
CA GLY A 115 15.49 -1.13 6.37
C GLY A 115 16.29 -0.57 7.54
N ASP A 116 16.93 -1.41 8.34
CA ASP A 116 17.80 -0.95 9.43
C ASP A 116 19.08 -0.27 8.92
N VAL A 117 19.60 -0.67 7.75
CA VAL A 117 20.71 0.04 7.07
C VAL A 117 20.25 1.43 6.58
N LEU A 118 19.02 1.53 6.03
CA LEU A 118 18.43 2.84 5.65
C LEU A 118 18.20 3.75 6.86
N VAL A 119 17.77 3.18 8.00
CA VAL A 119 17.60 3.91 9.28
C VAL A 119 18.92 4.53 9.74
N ASN A 120 19.99 3.75 9.77
CA ASN A 120 21.28 4.21 10.26
C ASN A 120 21.96 5.20 9.31
N GLU A 121 21.80 5.03 7.99
CA GLU A 121 22.39 5.96 7.02
C GLU A 121 21.68 7.31 6.98
N TYR A 122 20.35 7.32 6.86
CA TYR A 122 19.58 8.54 6.58
C TYR A 122 18.84 9.11 7.81
N GLY A 123 19.06 8.52 9.00
CA GLY A 123 18.42 8.97 10.24
C GLY A 123 16.90 8.79 10.24
N LEU A 124 16.41 7.71 9.60
CA LEU A 124 14.98 7.39 9.56
C LEU A 124 14.53 6.72 10.88
N SER A 125 13.23 6.61 11.06
CA SER A 125 12.62 5.98 12.24
C SER A 125 11.51 5.01 11.83
N TRP A 126 11.46 3.83 12.44
CA TRP A 126 10.37 2.89 12.20
C TRP A 126 9.07 3.38 12.84
N VAL A 127 7.99 3.40 12.05
CA VAL A 127 6.64 3.82 12.46
C VAL A 127 5.57 2.80 12.05
N SER A 128 4.44 2.83 12.75
CA SER A 128 3.21 2.17 12.32
C SER A 128 2.50 3.09 11.33
N TYR A 129 2.26 2.61 10.11
CA TYR A 129 1.53 3.32 9.07
C TYR A 129 0.22 2.57 8.83
N GLU A 130 -0.92 3.25 8.86
CA GLU A 130 -2.25 2.63 8.78
C GLU A 130 -3.07 3.36 7.71
N ASP A 131 -3.35 2.67 6.62
CA ASP A 131 -4.16 3.14 5.48
C ASP A 131 -5.48 2.34 5.36
N ASP A 132 -6.21 2.55 4.27
CA ASP A 132 -7.45 1.84 3.92
C ASP A 132 -7.24 0.33 3.68
N VAL A 133 -6.05 -0.06 3.23
CA VAL A 133 -5.65 -1.47 3.03
C VAL A 133 -5.23 -2.13 4.35
N GLY A 134 -4.66 -1.36 5.29
CA GLY A 134 -4.48 -1.74 6.69
C GLY A 134 -3.16 -1.26 7.31
N THR A 135 -2.67 -1.98 8.32
CA THR A 135 -1.49 -1.56 9.08
C THR A 135 -0.18 -2.16 8.54
N SER A 136 0.71 -1.28 8.07
CA SER A 136 2.09 -1.57 7.66
C SER A 136 3.13 -1.05 8.67
N LYS A 137 4.40 -1.40 8.45
CA LYS A 137 5.55 -0.82 9.15
C LYS A 137 6.45 -0.12 8.14
N ALA A 138 6.62 1.18 8.32
CA ALA A 138 7.34 2.06 7.41
C ALA A 138 8.53 2.73 8.11
N LEU A 139 9.42 3.31 7.32
CA LEU A 139 10.44 4.24 7.78
C LEU A 139 9.97 5.67 7.49
N ARG A 140 9.98 6.55 8.51
CA ARG A 140 9.69 7.98 8.38
C ARG A 140 10.91 8.79 8.79
N TRP A 141 11.23 9.84 8.02
CA TRP A 141 12.16 10.87 8.47
C TRP A 141 11.44 11.88 9.38
N LYS A 142 11.91 12.01 10.62
CA LYS A 142 11.35 12.94 11.63
C LYS A 142 9.82 12.85 11.73
N LYS A 143 9.09 13.92 11.35
CA LYS A 143 7.63 14.05 11.36
C LYS A 143 7.13 14.60 10.00
N THR A 144 7.68 14.10 8.90
CA THR A 144 7.27 14.46 7.53
C THR A 144 6.42 13.35 6.93
N GLU A 145 5.54 13.66 5.99
CA GLU A 145 4.69 12.67 5.29
C GLU A 145 5.44 11.89 4.18
N ASN A 146 6.73 11.60 4.41
CA ASN A 146 7.59 10.85 3.51
C ASN A 146 7.91 9.49 4.12
N TYR A 147 7.60 8.41 3.39
CA TYR A 147 7.57 7.04 3.90
C TYR A 147 8.29 6.06 2.98
N VAL A 148 9.14 5.20 3.55
CA VAL A 148 9.77 4.08 2.84
C VAL A 148 9.25 2.76 3.41
N PHE A 149 8.90 1.79 2.55
CA PHE A 149 8.25 0.53 2.94
C PHE A 149 9.14 -0.70 2.67
N PRO A 150 10.28 -0.86 3.36
CA PRO A 150 11.28 -1.87 3.03
C PRO A 150 10.80 -3.31 3.32
N VAL A 151 9.79 -3.49 4.20
CA VAL A 151 9.29 -4.82 4.62
C VAL A 151 8.85 -5.67 3.42
N THR A 152 8.01 -5.16 2.52
CA THR A 152 7.49 -5.97 1.39
C THR A 152 8.31 -5.87 0.11
N LEU A 153 9.38 -5.06 0.13
CA LEU A 153 10.21 -4.69 -1.03
C LEU A 153 10.70 -5.92 -1.81
N PHE A 154 11.41 -6.83 -1.13
CA PHE A 154 12.00 -7.99 -1.80
C PHE A 154 10.96 -9.08 -2.12
N SER A 155 9.91 -9.24 -1.32
CA SER A 155 8.82 -10.16 -1.66
C SER A 155 8.08 -9.74 -2.93
N LYS A 156 7.82 -8.43 -3.10
CA LYS A 156 7.21 -7.88 -4.34
C LYS A 156 8.14 -8.07 -5.53
N ARG A 157 9.43 -7.74 -5.43
CA ARG A 157 10.41 -7.96 -6.52
C ARG A 157 10.45 -9.44 -6.96
N VAL A 158 10.47 -10.39 -6.01
CA VAL A 158 10.47 -11.83 -6.34
C VAL A 158 9.15 -12.28 -7.00
N GLN A 159 8.01 -11.76 -6.55
CA GLN A 159 6.67 -11.98 -7.13
C GLN A 159 6.62 -11.51 -8.59
N PHE A 160 7.12 -10.30 -8.88
CA PHE A 160 7.21 -9.74 -10.25
C PHE A 160 8.40 -10.28 -11.07
N LYS A 161 9.13 -11.28 -10.55
CA LYS A 161 10.29 -11.95 -11.17
C LYS A 161 11.50 -11.04 -11.42
N GLU A 162 11.56 -9.89 -10.75
CA GLU A 162 12.73 -9.02 -10.73
C GLU A 162 13.91 -9.68 -10.01
N LYS A 163 15.13 -9.22 -10.33
CA LYS A 163 16.33 -9.60 -9.61
C LYS A 163 16.53 -8.66 -8.42
N ILE A 164 16.93 -9.23 -7.27
CA ILE A 164 17.34 -8.42 -6.12
C ILE A 164 18.81 -8.02 -6.32
N ASN A 165 19.05 -6.70 -6.38
CA ASN A 165 20.38 -6.08 -6.33
C ASN A 165 20.40 -5.15 -5.11
N MET A 166 20.95 -5.60 -3.99
CA MET A 166 20.93 -4.86 -2.71
C MET A 166 21.52 -3.47 -2.84
N THR A 167 22.67 -3.33 -3.51
CA THR A 167 23.34 -2.03 -3.67
C THR A 167 22.51 -1.10 -4.56
N GLY A 168 22.06 -1.57 -5.72
CA GLY A 168 21.26 -0.74 -6.63
C GLY A 168 19.92 -0.29 -6.04
N VAL A 169 19.24 -1.18 -5.29
CA VAL A 169 17.99 -0.85 -4.59
C VAL A 169 18.23 0.12 -3.42
N PHE A 170 19.39 0.03 -2.76
CA PHE A 170 19.79 0.98 -1.72
C PHE A 170 20.10 2.37 -2.30
N GLU A 171 20.78 2.43 -3.44
CA GLU A 171 21.11 3.68 -4.15
C GLU A 171 19.84 4.35 -4.71
N GLU A 172 18.92 3.57 -5.30
CA GLU A 172 17.60 4.01 -5.78
C GLU A 172 16.79 4.69 -4.66
N ILE A 173 16.55 3.96 -3.55
CA ILE A 173 15.80 4.49 -2.40
C ILE A 173 16.58 5.63 -1.72
N GLY A 174 17.92 5.57 -1.68
CA GLY A 174 18.77 6.60 -1.11
C GLY A 174 18.60 7.95 -1.82
N ALA A 175 18.56 7.96 -3.15
CA ALA A 175 18.35 9.18 -3.93
C ALA A 175 16.96 9.80 -3.69
N GLU A 176 15.91 8.98 -3.56
CA GLU A 176 14.57 9.46 -3.18
C GLU A 176 14.55 10.06 -1.77
N VAL A 177 15.22 9.39 -0.81
CA VAL A 177 15.32 9.84 0.58
C VAL A 177 16.08 11.16 0.70
N GLU A 178 17.24 11.29 0.04
CA GLU A 178 17.98 12.54 -0.02
C GLU A 178 17.17 13.65 -0.70
N GLY A 179 16.42 13.33 -1.75
CA GLY A 179 15.52 14.25 -2.45
C GLY A 179 14.44 14.85 -1.55
N PHE A 180 13.68 14.02 -0.82
CA PHE A 180 12.65 14.54 0.08
C PHE A 180 13.24 15.23 1.32
N ILE A 181 14.41 14.79 1.82
CA ILE A 181 15.13 15.47 2.91
C ILE A 181 15.55 16.87 2.48
N ALA A 182 16.09 17.03 1.27
CA ALA A 182 16.46 18.33 0.72
C ALA A 182 15.25 19.25 0.53
N TYR A 183 14.13 18.71 0.01
CA TYR A 183 12.86 19.43 -0.12
C TYR A 183 12.35 19.92 1.24
N GLU A 184 12.25 19.05 2.24
CA GLU A 184 11.76 19.39 3.58
C GLU A 184 12.70 20.34 4.34
N ALA A 185 14.01 20.29 4.07
CA ALA A 185 14.98 21.24 4.62
C ALA A 185 14.90 22.64 3.95
N ALA A 186 14.48 22.70 2.69
CA ALA A 186 14.29 23.95 1.94
C ALA A 186 12.87 24.56 2.11
N ARG A 187 11.92 23.79 2.65
CA ARG A 187 10.51 24.18 2.74
C ARG A 187 10.35 25.43 3.63
N PRO A 188 9.82 26.56 3.13
CA PRO A 188 9.67 27.77 3.92
C PRO A 188 8.70 27.54 5.08
N VAL A 189 9.19 27.73 6.31
CA VAL A 189 8.36 27.70 7.51
C VAL A 189 7.58 29.02 7.59
N PHE A 190 6.43 29.06 6.93
CA PHE A 190 5.40 30.04 7.23
C PHE A 190 4.93 29.79 8.66
N LYS A 191 5.24 30.75 9.55
CA LYS A 191 4.82 30.79 10.96
C LYS A 191 3.52 31.56 11.10
#